data_AF-A0A7V5C9E0-F1
#
_entry.id   AF-A0A7V5C9E0-F1
#
_cell.length_a   1.000
_cell.length_b   1.000
_cell.length_c   1.000
_cell.angle_alpha   90.00
_cell.angle_beta   90.00
_cell.angle_gamma   90.00
#
_symmetry.space_group_name_H-M   'P 1'
#
loop_
_entity.id
_entity.type
_entity.pdbx_description
1 polymer ?
#
loop_
_entity_poly.entity_id
_entity_poly.type
_entity_poly.pdbx_seq_one_letter_code
_entity_poly.pdbx_strand_id
1 'polypeptide(L)' 'MSNLIYVLNGPNLNLLGKRQPEIYGRDSLEDIEAMCAEVGRGYGL' A
#
# COMPACT_ATOMS: atom_id res chain seq x y z
N MET A 1 7.72 22.69 -4.56
CA MET A 1 8.14 21.46 -5.26
C MET A 1 7.53 20.31 -4.49
N SER A 2 6.79 19.41 -5.15
CA SER A 2 6.30 18.18 -4.49
C SER A 2 7.47 17.20 -4.35
N ASN A 3 7.61 16.61 -3.17
CA ASN A 3 8.61 15.57 -2.94
C ASN A 3 8.03 14.24 -3.43
N LEU A 4 8.50 13.78 -4.59
CA LEU A 4 8.09 12.49 -5.12
C LEU A 4 8.63 11.35 -4.24
N ILE A 5 7.72 10.54 -3.71
CA ILE A 5 8.06 9.35 -2.92
C ILE A 5 7.68 8.10 -3.70
N TYR A 6 8.63 7.17 -3.81
CA TYR A 6 8.40 5.85 -4.38
C TYR A 6 8.20 4.82 -3.27
N VAL A 7 7.14 4.02 -3.39
CA VAL A 7 6.89 2.84 -2.55
C VAL A 7 7.11 1.61 -3.42
N LEU A 8 8.12 0.81 -3.09
CA LEU A 8 8.50 -0.37 -3.87
C LEU A 8 8.09 -1.64 -3.12
N ASN A 9 7.18 -2.40 -3.72
CA ASN A 9 6.64 -3.62 -3.16
C ASN A 9 7.48 -4.84 -3.59
N GLY A 10 7.87 -5.65 -2.62
CA GLY A 10 8.61 -6.90 -2.83
C GLY A 10 7.76 -8.03 -3.42
N PRO A 11 8.37 -9.20 -3.67
CA PRO A 11 7.67 -10.34 -4.25
C PRO A 11 6.54 -10.83 -3.34
N ASN A 12 5.50 -11.39 -3.96
CA ASN A 12 4.30 -11.97 -3.31
C ASN A 12 3.35 -10.98 -2.62
N LEU A 13 3.64 -9.68 -2.56
CA LEU A 13 2.69 -8.70 -2.00
C LEU A 13 1.42 -8.54 -2.86
N ASN A 14 1.45 -8.96 -4.12
CA ASN A 14 0.28 -9.10 -4.98
C ASN A 14 -0.73 -10.17 -4.49
N LEU A 15 -0.38 -10.94 -3.45
CA LEU A 15 -1.23 -11.94 -2.81
C LEU A 15 -1.87 -11.46 -1.50
N LEU A 16 -1.64 -10.20 -1.10
CA LEU A 16 -2.31 -9.61 0.06
C LEU A 16 -3.84 -9.67 -0.08
N GLY A 17 -4.52 -9.84 1.04
CA GLY A 17 -5.96 -10.10 1.11
C GLY A 17 -6.40 -11.49 0.64
N LYS A 18 -5.51 -12.27 -0.01
CA LYS A 18 -5.81 -13.62 -0.54
C LYS A 18 -5.09 -14.72 0.23
N ARG A 19 -3.78 -14.56 0.44
CA ARG A 19 -2.95 -15.56 1.13
C ARG A 19 -2.93 -15.25 2.62
N GLN A 20 -3.30 -16.24 3.46
CA GLN A 20 -3.23 -16.17 4.92
C GLN A 20 -3.76 -14.84 5.48
N PRO A 21 -5.01 -14.44 5.18
CA PRO A 21 -5.57 -13.15 5.59
C PRO A 21 -5.64 -12.95 7.10
N GLU A 22 -5.63 -14.03 7.87
CA GLU A 22 -5.51 -14.03 9.33
C GLU A 22 -4.14 -13.59 9.84
N ILE A 23 -3.10 -13.65 9.00
CA ILE A 23 -1.73 -13.21 9.31
C ILE A 23 -1.46 -11.83 8.68
N TYR A 24 -1.80 -11.66 7.40
CA TYR A 24 -1.41 -10.47 6.63
C TYR A 24 -2.51 -9.42 6.48
N GLY A 25 -3.68 -9.67 7.06
CA GLY A 25 -4.85 -8.82 6.89
C GLY A 25 -5.63 -9.16 5.63
N ARG A 26 -6.80 -8.51 5.51
CA ARG A 26 -7.75 -8.74 4.41
C ARG A 26 -7.61 -7.74 3.28
N ASP A 27 -6.86 -6.67 3.50
CA ASP A 27 -6.66 -5.61 2.52
C ASP A 27 -5.78 -6.12 1.39
N SER A 28 -6.14 -5.73 0.17
CA SER A 28 -5.38 -6.02 -1.05
C SER A 28 -4.19 -5.08 -1.22
N LEU A 29 -3.33 -5.34 -2.20
CA LEU A 29 -2.24 -4.43 -2.53
C LEU A 29 -2.79 -3.08 -3.02
N GLU A 30 -3.87 -3.12 -3.79
CA GLU A 30 -4.56 -1.95 -4.32
C GLU A 30 -5.17 -1.08 -3.20
N ASP A 31 -5.72 -1.71 -2.15
CA ASP A 31 -6.23 -0.98 -0.98
C ASP A 31 -5.10 -0.23 -0.26
N ILE A 32 -3.94 -0.90 -0.08
CA ILE A 32 -2.77 -0.29 0.56
C ILE A 32 -2.21 0.85 -0.30
N GLU A 33 -2.16 0.71 -1.62
CA GLU A 33 -1.73 1.78 -2.53
C GLU A 33 -2.63 3.02 -2.39
N ALA A 34 -3.95 2.83 -2.33
CA ALA A 34 -4.90 3.90 -2.11
C ALA A 34 -4.69 4.59 -0.75
N MET A 35 -4.46 3.82 0.31
CA MET A 35 -4.15 4.34 1.65
C MET A 35 -2.85 5.14 1.66
N CYS A 36 -1.78 4.65 1.03
CA CYS A 36 -0.51 5.37 0.93
C CYS A 36 -0.69 6.72 0.22
N ALA A 37 -1.46 6.75 -0.87
CA ALA A 37 -1.75 7.98 -1.59
C ALA A 37 -2.58 8.97 -0.75
N GLU A 38 -3.54 8.47 0.04
CA GLU A 38 -4.33 9.30 0.95
C GLU A 38 -3.48 9.92 2.06
N VAL A 39 -2.63 9.11 2.70
CA VAL A 39 -1.70 9.56 3.73
C VAL A 39 -0.73 10.60 3.15
N GLY A 40 -0.16 10.34 1.97
CA GLY A 40 0.73 11.28 1.29
C GLY A 40 0.08 12.65 1.09
N ARG A 41 -1.16 12.67 0.58
CA ARG A 41 -1.94 13.91 0.41
C ARG A 41 -2.12 14.66 1.74
N GLY A 42 -2.34 13.95 2.85
CA GLY A 42 -2.45 14.53 4.20
C GLY A 42 -1.19 15.25 4.68
N TYR A 43 -0.02 14.88 4.17
CA TYR A 43 1.27 15.51 4.46
C TYR A 43 1.75 16.49 3.37
N GLY A 44 0.93 16.74 2.34
CA GLY A 44 1.30 17.62 1.22
C GLY A 44 2.32 17.00 0.26
N LEU A 45 2.34 15.67 0.17
CA LEU A 45 3.13 14.90 -0.79
C LEU A 45 2.34 14.62 -2.06
#